data_AF-A0AAX4NDL5-F1
#
_entry.id   AF-A0AAX4NDL5-F1
#
_cell.length_a   1.000
_cell.length_b   1.000
_cell.length_c   1.000
_cell.angle_alpha   90.00
_cell.angle_beta   90.00
_cell.angle_gamma   90.00
#
_symmetry.space_group_name_H-M   'P 1'
#
loop_
_entity.id
_entity.type
_entity.pdbx_description
1 polymer ?
#
loop_
_entity_poly.entity_id
_entity_poly.type
_entity_poly.pdbx_seq_one_letter_code
_entity_poly.pdbx_strand_id
1 'polypeptide(L)'
;MSSSYKIIFSLLILIVTSFLLAFTGLWYLQAIPAAAFGFFTLRSRSLYILAGIFSAIGMLSAIFSYDAGYRMGNGNLVAGIIGFPGGYLIPLAMTIIVIFILGVFGAMFGGSFTKDEHKR
;
A
#
# COMPACT_ATOMS: atom_id res chain seq x y z
N MET A 1 25.66 7.22 -1.86
CA MET A 1 24.50 6.98 -0.97
C MET A 1 24.42 5.48 -0.69
N SER A 2 24.49 5.04 0.57
CA SER A 2 24.48 3.60 0.88
C SER A 2 23.16 2.96 0.43
N SER A 3 23.19 1.67 0.08
CA SER A 3 22.00 0.92 -0.39
C SER A 3 20.82 1.03 0.59
N SER A 4 21.10 1.04 1.90
CA SER A 4 20.09 1.16 2.96
C SER A 4 19.33 2.49 2.93
N TYR A 5 20.01 3.62 2.66
CA TYR A 5 19.35 4.92 2.58
C TYR A 5 18.37 5.01 1.42
N LYS A 6 18.70 4.39 0.27
CA LYS A 6 17.80 4.34 -0.89
C LYS A 6 16.52 3.58 -0.54
N ILE A 7 16.64 2.41 0.10
CA ILE A 7 15.49 1.59 0.49
C ILE A 7 14.58 2.35 1.47
N ILE A 8 15.15 2.95 2.52
CA ILE A 8 14.37 3.71 3.51
C ILE A 8 13.64 4.87 2.85
N PHE A 9 14.32 5.63 1.98
CA PHE A 9 13.72 6.75 1.27
C PHE A 9 12.60 6.30 0.33
N SER A 10 12.80 5.21 -0.42
CA SER A 10 11.77 4.63 -1.30
C SER A 10 10.56 4.11 -0.51
N LEU A 11 10.77 3.53 0.68
CA LEU A 11 9.68 3.11 1.58
C LEU A 11 8.89 4.31 2.11
N LEU A 12 9.55 5.42 2.48
CA LEU A 12 8.88 6.66 2.88
C LEU A 12 8.02 7.23 1.75
N ILE A 13 8.55 7.27 0.53
CA ILE A 13 7.77 7.68 -0.66
C ILE A 13 6.56 6.77 -0.82
N LEU A 14 6.71 5.46 -0.61
CA LEU A 14 5.62 4.50 -0.72
C LEU A 14 4.48 4.79 0.27
N ILE A 15 4.80 5.13 1.52
CA ILE A 15 3.81 5.53 2.53
C ILE A 15 3.09 6.80 2.08
N VAL A 16 3.85 7.84 1.68
CA VAL A 16 3.28 9.14 1.32
C VAL A 16 2.38 9.03 0.08
N THR A 17 2.84 8.31 -0.94
CA THR A 17 2.05 8.08 -2.16
C THR A 17 0.79 7.26 -1.87
N SER A 18 0.90 6.20 -1.05
CA SER A 18 -0.27 5.43 -0.62
C SER A 18 -1.26 6.26 0.17
N PHE A 19 -0.78 7.15 1.04
CA PHE A 19 -1.62 8.08 1.78
C PHE A 19 -2.36 9.03 0.84
N LEU A 20 -1.66 9.68 -0.09
CA LEU A 20 -2.26 10.63 -1.03
C LEU A 20 -3.27 9.97 -1.98
N LEU A 21 -2.95 8.78 -2.50
CA LEU A 21 -3.86 8.01 -3.35
C LEU A 21 -5.09 7.53 -2.58
N ALA A 22 -4.92 7.08 -1.35
CA ALA A 22 -6.03 6.73 -0.48
C ALA A 22 -6.92 7.93 -0.15
N PHE A 23 -6.31 9.07 0.16
CA PHE A 23 -7.02 10.31 0.47
C PHE A 23 -7.86 10.81 -0.70
N THR A 24 -7.36 10.67 -1.93
CA THR A 24 -8.06 11.05 -3.16
C THR A 24 -9.04 9.99 -3.68
N GLY A 25 -9.15 8.82 -3.03
CA GLY A 25 -10.01 7.71 -3.47
C GLY A 25 -9.44 6.87 -4.61
N LEU A 26 -8.20 7.14 -5.04
CA LEU A 26 -7.48 6.44 -6.12
C LEU A 26 -6.54 5.35 -5.58
N TRP A 27 -6.88 4.73 -4.44
CA TRP A 27 -6.06 3.76 -3.73
C TRP A 27 -5.64 2.55 -4.58
N TYR A 28 -6.42 2.19 -5.60
CA TYR A 28 -6.10 1.10 -6.53
C TYR A 28 -4.88 1.40 -7.43
N LEU A 29 -4.54 2.68 -7.63
CA LEU A 29 -3.35 3.08 -8.38
C LEU A 29 -2.04 2.84 -7.61
N GLN A 30 -2.11 2.39 -6.36
CA GLN A 30 -0.95 2.09 -5.52
C GLN A 30 0.01 1.06 -6.14
N ALA A 31 -0.47 0.24 -7.09
CA ALA A 31 0.39 -0.66 -7.86
C ALA A 31 1.51 0.08 -8.63
N ILE A 32 1.29 1.33 -9.07
CA ILE A 32 2.27 2.13 -9.84
C ILE A 32 3.48 2.54 -8.98
N PRO A 33 3.31 3.25 -7.84
CA PRO A 33 4.44 3.58 -6.98
C PRO A 33 5.10 2.32 -6.39
N ALA A 34 4.33 1.24 -6.17
CA ALA A 34 4.90 -0.05 -5.79
C ALA A 34 5.79 -0.64 -6.89
N ALA A 35 5.39 -0.57 -8.17
CA ALA A 35 6.24 -0.96 -9.28
C ALA A 35 7.49 -0.09 -9.42
N ALA A 36 7.37 1.23 -9.23
CA ALA A 36 8.54 2.10 -9.19
C ALA A 36 9.49 1.71 -8.05
N PHE A 37 8.97 1.42 -6.85
CA PHE A 37 9.77 0.91 -5.74
C PHE A 37 10.51 -0.37 -6.10
N GLY A 38 9.79 -1.35 -6.68
CA GLY A 38 10.38 -2.61 -7.13
C GLY A 38 11.51 -2.42 -8.14
N PHE A 39 11.32 -1.52 -9.10
CA PHE A 39 12.30 -1.23 -10.16
C PHE A 39 13.61 -0.62 -9.62
N PHE A 40 13.52 0.25 -8.59
CA PHE A 40 14.68 0.94 -8.04
C PHE A 40 15.34 0.21 -6.85
N THR A 41 14.76 -0.88 -6.37
CA THR A 41 15.26 -1.65 -5.22
C THR A 41 15.76 -3.03 -5.62
N LEU A 42 16.54 -3.65 -4.72
CA LEU A 42 17.10 -4.98 -4.94
C LEU A 42 15.99 -6.03 -5.01
N ARG A 43 16.21 -7.06 -5.83
CA ARG A 43 15.30 -8.19 -5.97
C ARG A 43 15.32 -9.05 -4.71
N SER A 44 14.48 -8.71 -3.73
CA SER A 44 14.38 -9.45 -2.48
C SER A 44 12.93 -9.67 -2.07
N ARG A 45 12.61 -10.91 -1.71
CA ARG A 45 11.28 -11.29 -1.21
C ARG A 45 10.88 -10.47 0.03
N SER A 46 11.83 -10.16 0.90
CA SER A 46 11.54 -9.34 2.10
C SER A 46 11.17 -7.90 1.74
N LEU A 47 11.79 -7.32 0.71
CA LEU A 47 11.50 -5.96 0.25
C LEU A 47 10.12 -5.85 -0.41
N TYR A 48 9.67 -6.88 -1.11
CA TYR A 48 8.31 -6.90 -1.68
C TYR A 48 7.24 -6.97 -0.59
N ILE A 49 7.45 -7.80 0.43
CA ILE A 49 6.54 -7.88 1.59
C ILE A 49 6.53 -6.54 2.33
N LEU A 50 7.70 -5.92 2.53
CA LEU A 50 7.82 -4.59 3.12
C LEU A 50 7.04 -3.54 2.32
N ALA A 51 7.10 -3.57 0.97
CA ALA A 51 6.32 -2.66 0.13
C ALA A 51 4.81 -2.82 0.36
N GLY A 52 4.33 -4.06 0.48
CA GLY A 52 2.94 -4.33 0.85
C GLY A 52 2.55 -3.75 2.22
N ILE A 53 3.38 -4.00 3.25
CA ILE A 53 3.15 -3.50 4.61
C ILE A 53 3.12 -1.97 4.62
N PHE A 54 4.10 -1.32 4.01
CA PHE A 54 4.20 0.15 4.00
C PHE A 54 3.07 0.81 3.20
N SER A 55 2.59 0.16 2.12
CA SER A 55 1.38 0.59 1.41
C SER A 55 0.14 0.49 2.31
N ALA A 56 -0.04 -0.62 3.03
CA ALA A 56 -1.14 -0.77 3.98
C ALA A 56 -1.09 0.30 5.09
N ILE A 57 0.10 0.61 5.61
CA ILE A 57 0.29 1.69 6.60
C ILE A 57 -0.15 3.04 6.04
N GLY A 58 0.29 3.40 4.83
CA GLY A 58 -0.09 4.68 4.21
C GLY A 58 -1.61 4.80 3.98
N MET A 59 -2.26 3.71 3.54
CA MET A 59 -3.73 3.65 3.46
C MET A 59 -4.38 3.86 4.83
N LEU A 60 -3.94 3.12 5.86
CA LEU A 60 -4.50 3.24 7.20
C LEU A 60 -4.36 4.68 7.73
N SER A 61 -3.20 5.31 7.53
CA SER A 61 -3.00 6.71 7.88
C SER A 61 -4.04 7.62 7.21
N ALA A 62 -4.37 7.40 5.93
CA ALA A 62 -5.37 8.20 5.24
C ALA A 62 -6.80 8.00 5.79
N ILE A 63 -7.14 6.76 6.18
CA ILE A 63 -8.44 6.44 6.77
C ILE A 63 -8.59 7.10 8.15
N PHE A 64 -7.53 7.11 8.95
CA PHE A 64 -7.54 7.69 10.30
C PHE A 64 -7.30 9.20 10.35
N SER A 65 -6.79 9.82 9.27
CA SER A 65 -6.36 11.22 9.30
C SER A 65 -7.49 12.26 9.26
N TYR A 66 -8.69 11.92 8.74
CA TYR A 66 -9.78 12.89 8.65
C TYR A 66 -11.11 12.28 9.09
N ASP A 67 -11.64 12.81 10.19
CA ASP A 67 -12.95 12.49 10.75
C ASP A 67 -13.30 11.00 10.74
N ALA A 68 -12.38 10.21 11.31
CA ALA A 68 -12.48 8.76 11.34
C ALA A 68 -13.81 8.29 11.95
N GLY A 69 -14.33 9.00 12.95
CA GLY A 69 -15.62 8.73 13.57
C GLY A 69 -16.80 8.88 12.59
N TYR A 70 -16.85 9.99 11.85
CA TYR A 70 -17.93 10.23 10.88
C TYR A 70 -17.87 9.23 9.71
N ARG A 71 -16.68 8.93 9.17
CA ARG A 71 -16.51 8.00 8.05
C ARG A 71 -16.76 6.54 8.46
N MET A 72 -16.32 6.14 9.64
CA MET A 72 -16.62 4.80 10.18
C MET A 72 -18.11 4.66 10.53
N GLY A 73 -18.76 5.72 11.02
CA GLY A 73 -20.22 5.75 11.25
C GLY A 73 -21.01 5.55 9.96
N ASN A 74 -20.71 6.31 8.91
CA ASN A 74 -21.33 6.14 7.59
C ASN A 74 -20.99 4.77 6.98
N GLY A 75 -19.75 4.32 7.13
CA GLY A 75 -19.32 2.98 6.68
C GLY A 75 -20.09 1.86 7.37
N ASN A 76 -20.41 2.01 8.67
CA ASN A 76 -21.21 1.05 9.41
C ASN A 76 -22.68 1.05 8.98
N LEU A 77 -23.25 2.23 8.68
CA LEU A 77 -24.60 2.33 8.13
C LEU A 77 -24.71 1.63 6.77
N VAL A 78 -23.76 1.90 5.88
CA VAL A 78 -23.72 1.26 4.56
C VAL A 78 -23.50 -0.25 4.68
N ALA A 79 -22.58 -0.69 5.53
CA ALA A 79 -22.35 -2.12 5.77
C ALA A 79 -23.60 -2.80 6.37
N GLY A 80 -24.35 -2.11 7.22
CA GLY A 80 -25.63 -2.59 7.77
C GLY A 80 -26.70 -2.74 6.70
N ILE A 81 -26.81 -1.80 5.75
CA ILE A 81 -27.76 -1.86 4.63
C ILE A 81 -27.42 -3.01 3.68
N ILE A 82 -26.13 -3.21 3.38
CA ILE A 82 -25.66 -4.26 2.47
C ILE A 82 -25.65 -5.64 3.17
N GLY A 83 -25.83 -5.69 4.50
CA GLY A 83 -25.89 -6.93 5.27
C GLY A 83 -24.54 -7.56 5.54
N PHE A 84 -23.45 -6.79 5.58
CA PHE A 84 -22.13 -7.32 5.93
C PHE A 84 -22.07 -7.67 7.43
N PRO A 85 -21.85 -8.95 7.79
CA PRO A 85 -21.76 -9.36 9.19
C PRO A 85 -20.51 -8.75 9.84
N GLY A 86 -20.64 -7.86 10.81
CA GLY A 86 -19.50 -7.18 11.45
C GLY A 86 -19.23 -5.75 10.95
N GLY A 87 -20.13 -5.19 10.14
CA GLY A 87 -20.14 -3.76 9.81
C GLY A 87 -18.95 -3.34 8.93
N TYR A 88 -18.48 -2.10 9.13
CA TYR A 88 -17.43 -1.46 8.33
C TYR A 88 -16.07 -2.17 8.41
N LEU A 89 -15.85 -3.01 9.42
CA LEU A 89 -14.58 -3.71 9.63
C LEU A 89 -14.26 -4.69 8.50
N ILE A 90 -15.25 -5.36 7.91
CA ILE A 90 -15.01 -6.30 6.80
C ILE A 90 -14.54 -5.57 5.54
N PRO A 91 -15.26 -4.56 5.00
CA PRO A 91 -14.77 -3.79 3.86
C PRO A 91 -13.39 -3.17 4.10
N LEU A 92 -13.13 -2.69 5.32
CA LEU A 92 -11.83 -2.16 5.71
C LEU A 92 -10.73 -3.21 5.61
N ALA A 93 -10.94 -4.39 6.22
CA ALA A 93 -9.99 -5.50 6.17
C ALA A 93 -9.73 -5.97 4.74
N MET A 94 -10.78 -6.08 3.91
CA MET A 94 -10.63 -6.40 2.49
C MET A 94 -9.78 -5.36 1.76
N THR A 95 -10.03 -4.07 2.00
CA THR A 95 -9.27 -2.99 1.34
C THR A 95 -7.79 -3.02 1.74
N ILE A 96 -7.48 -3.29 3.00
CA ILE A 96 -6.11 -3.45 3.49
C ILE A 96 -5.43 -4.65 2.81
N ILE A 97 -6.12 -5.79 2.71
CA ILE A 97 -5.59 -6.98 2.03
C ILE A 97 -5.33 -6.68 0.56
N VAL A 98 -6.26 -6.02 -0.14
CA VAL A 98 -6.09 -5.67 -1.56
C VAL A 98 -4.90 -4.73 -1.74
N ILE A 99 -4.75 -3.71 -0.90
CA ILE A 99 -3.61 -2.78 -0.99
C ILE A 99 -2.29 -3.46 -0.67
N PHE A 100 -2.27 -4.36 0.30
CA PHE A 100 -1.10 -5.18 0.57
C PHE A 100 -0.72 -6.01 -0.66
N ILE A 101 -1.69 -6.68 -1.29
CA ILE A 101 -1.50 -7.47 -2.51
C ILE A 101 -0.99 -6.58 -3.64
N LEU A 102 -1.62 -5.43 -3.89
CA LEU A 102 -1.17 -4.48 -4.92
C LEU A 102 0.25 -3.97 -4.67
N GLY A 103 0.62 -3.71 -3.41
CA GLY A 103 1.96 -3.31 -3.02
C GLY A 103 2.99 -4.41 -3.28
N VAL A 104 2.67 -5.66 -2.93
CA VAL A 104 3.55 -6.82 -3.19
C VAL A 104 3.69 -7.08 -4.68
N PHE A 105 2.57 -7.21 -5.40
CA PHE A 105 2.58 -7.51 -6.84
C PHE A 105 3.18 -6.38 -7.66
N GLY A 106 2.86 -5.13 -7.33
CA GLY A 106 3.49 -3.97 -7.95
C GLY A 106 5.01 -4.02 -7.79
N ALA A 107 5.50 -4.20 -6.57
CA ALA A 107 6.94 -4.29 -6.30
C ALA A 107 7.60 -5.51 -6.97
N MET A 108 6.94 -6.67 -7.02
CA MET A 108 7.43 -7.83 -7.76
C MET A 108 7.52 -7.56 -9.26
N PHE A 109 6.50 -6.92 -9.84
CA PHE A 109 6.45 -6.56 -11.25
C PHE A 109 7.58 -5.58 -11.59
N GLY A 110 7.73 -4.51 -10.81
CA GLY A 110 8.82 -3.55 -10.96
C GLY A 110 10.20 -4.20 -10.84
N GLY A 111 10.37 -5.05 -9.83
CA GLY A 111 11.62 -5.76 -9.56
C GLY A 111 12.00 -6.79 -10.64
N SER A 112 11.08 -7.19 -11.51
CA SER A 112 11.39 -8.06 -12.65
C SER A 112 12.17 -7.34 -13.76
N PHE A 113 12.09 -6.01 -13.80
CA PHE A 113 12.82 -5.17 -14.75
C PHE A 113 14.14 -4.64 -14.18
N THR A 114 14.39 -4.83 -12.88
CA THR A 114 15.66 -4.51 -12.25
C THR A 114 16.72 -5.46 -12.79
N LYS A 115 17.74 -4.92 -13.47
CA LYS A 115 18.89 -5.71 -13.91
C LYS A 115 19.63 -6.24 -12.68
N ASP A 116 19.71 -7.56 -12.54
CA ASP A 116 20.57 -8.21 -11.56
C ASP A 116 22.01 -7.75 -11.80
N GLU A 117 22.53 -6.85 -10.97
CA GLU A 117 23.96 -6.51 -10.91
C GLU A 117 24.79 -7.68 -10.30
N HIS A 118 24.29 -8.92 -10.37
CA HIS A 118 25.02 -10.13 -9.94
C HIS A 118 25.90 -10.74 -11.03
N LYS A 119 26.32 -9.94 -12.02
CA LYS A 119 27.47 -10.25 -12.88
C LYS A 119 28.30 -9.01 -13.13
N ARG A 120 29.17 -8.65 -12.18
CA ARG A 120 30.54 -8.19 -12.42
C ARG A 120 31.32 -8.19 -11.10
#